data_AF-A0A6A5VY87-F1
#
_entry.id   AF-A0A6A5VY87-F1
#
_cell.length_a   1.000
_cell.length_b   1.000
_cell.length_c   1.000
_cell.angle_alpha   90.00
_cell.angle_beta   90.00
_cell.angle_gamma   90.00
#
_symmetry.space_group_name_H-M   'P 1'
#
loop_
_entity.id
_entity.type
_entity.pdbx_description
1 polymer ?
#
loop_
_entity_poly.entity_id
_entity_poly.type
_entity_poly.pdbx_seq_one_letter_code
_entity_poly.pdbx_strand_id
1 'polypeptide(L)'
;MLPNDQPTETDIEERCREELISLNHSIIDQVTDVVSNSKPASDLWPQFRILILNYKRRRSDILEPQNPPQNPKPEPVNPEPEAEREDKFKHRIPEEDVCIVWPLSPQLQNSLQIPATAKEVIIQGGQASILRLTLNDLLIQGKVLYHYTPRAVVCIFPDTVVKINKSQDPTEVHMLHYIHEHSRQIPVPRPLGMVTIGKWSYTFTSFIPGIPLDRIWGNLSLDKKHHVREQLNRYFTELRRLPVPSKEGYLGGGMSPICKGGHRFRKVSSMPIANNAQFNNFLLDDSWLERARLDYLRGSLPSNYQIVMTHGDLCPLNILVESEDTLNITGIVDWETGGAYPEYWEYINAFRSSFIGKDDWCLYLPESSIGKFFDEYARYCVIERFARG
;
A
#
# COMPACT_ATOMS: atom_id res chain seq x y z
N MET A 1 14.95 14.70 -58.23
CA MET A 1 15.20 15.04 -56.81
C MET A 1 13.86 15.45 -56.22
N LEU A 2 13.21 14.56 -55.47
CA LEU A 2 12.06 14.91 -54.65
C LEU A 2 12.62 15.46 -53.33
N PRO A 3 12.14 16.60 -52.81
CA PRO A 3 12.61 17.10 -51.52
C PRO A 3 12.15 16.15 -50.41
N ASN A 4 13.09 15.83 -49.53
CA ASN A 4 12.90 14.98 -48.38
C ASN A 4 12.28 15.85 -47.27
N ASP A 5 10.95 15.85 -47.15
CA ASP A 5 10.21 16.51 -46.07
C ASP A 5 10.43 15.73 -44.76
N GLN A 6 11.56 15.96 -44.11
CA GLN A 6 11.71 15.63 -42.69
C GLN A 6 11.22 16.82 -41.86
N PRO A 7 10.27 16.62 -40.93
CA PRO A 7 9.74 17.71 -40.12
C PRO A 7 10.88 18.36 -39.33
N THR A 8 10.92 19.68 -39.35
CA THR A 8 11.89 20.47 -38.60
C THR A 8 11.63 20.30 -37.09
N GLU A 9 12.63 20.57 -36.25
CA GLU A 9 12.50 20.50 -34.79
C GLU A 9 11.33 21.38 -34.28
N THR A 10 11.14 22.53 -34.94
CA THR A 10 9.99 23.42 -34.78
C THR A 10 8.64 22.76 -35.11
N ASP A 11 8.55 21.93 -36.15
CA ASP A 11 7.31 21.24 -36.52
C ASP A 11 6.94 20.14 -35.51
N ILE A 12 7.94 19.53 -34.87
CA ILE A 12 7.74 18.52 -33.82
C ILE A 12 7.24 19.19 -32.54
N GLU A 13 7.85 20.31 -32.14
CA GLU A 13 7.43 21.08 -30.97
C GLU A 13 6.00 21.63 -31.14
N GLU A 14 5.67 22.12 -32.34
CA GLU A 14 4.33 22.63 -32.65
C GLU A 14 3.28 21.51 -32.64
N ARG A 15 3.58 20.34 -33.20
CA ARG A 15 2.71 19.16 -33.13
C ARG A 15 2.51 18.66 -31.69
N CYS A 16 3.57 18.54 -30.90
CA CYS A 16 3.46 18.18 -29.49
C CYS A 16 2.59 19.19 -28.72
N ARG A 17 2.73 20.48 -29.02
CA ARG A 17 1.91 21.54 -28.41
C ARG A 17 0.43 21.39 -28.76
N GLU A 18 0.10 21.14 -30.03
CA GLU A 18 -1.28 20.91 -30.48
C GLU A 18 -1.90 19.66 -29.83
N GLU A 19 -1.15 18.57 -29.74
CA GLU A 19 -1.59 17.33 -29.07
C GLU A 19 -1.87 17.55 -27.58
N LEU A 20 -1.04 18.35 -26.89
CA LEU A 20 -1.28 18.72 -25.49
C LEU A 20 -2.53 19.59 -25.31
N ILE A 21 -2.78 20.53 -26.22
CA ILE A 21 -3.99 21.36 -26.20
C ILE A 21 -5.23 20.48 -26.38
N SER A 22 -5.18 19.57 -27.36
CA SER A 22 -6.26 18.61 -27.62
C SER A 22 -6.51 17.69 -26.42
N LEU A 23 -5.44 17.18 -25.78
CA LEU A 23 -5.53 16.37 -24.57
C LEU A 23 -6.15 17.15 -23.40
N ASN A 24 -5.82 18.44 -23.26
CA ASN A 24 -6.39 19.31 -22.23
C ASN A 24 -7.88 19.55 -22.44
N HIS A 25 -8.32 19.85 -23.67
CA HIS A 25 -9.74 19.99 -23.98
C HIS A 25 -10.49 18.68 -23.73
N SER A 26 -9.91 17.56 -24.17
CA SER A 26 -10.50 16.24 -23.98
C SER A 26 -10.71 15.87 -22.50
N ILE A 27 -9.78 16.22 -21.60
CA ILE A 27 -10.01 15.97 -20.16
C ILE A 27 -11.04 16.94 -19.57
N ILE A 28 -11.08 18.20 -20.01
CA ILE A 28 -12.10 19.17 -19.57
C ILE A 28 -13.49 18.65 -19.93
N ASP A 29 -13.68 18.14 -21.14
CA ASP A 29 -14.95 17.58 -21.59
C ASP A 29 -15.33 16.33 -20.77
N GLN A 30 -14.39 15.41 -20.54
CA GLN A 30 -14.61 14.21 -19.73
C GLN A 30 -14.93 14.53 -18.27
N VAL A 31 -14.26 15.52 -17.68
CA VAL A 31 -14.56 15.97 -16.31
C VAL A 31 -15.95 16.63 -16.26
N THR A 32 -16.29 17.44 -17.25
CA THR A 32 -17.60 18.09 -17.36
C THR A 32 -18.71 17.06 -17.52
N ASP A 33 -18.49 16.02 -18.32
CA ASP A 33 -19.40 14.89 -18.49
C ASP A 33 -19.64 14.15 -17.17
N VAL A 34 -18.57 13.80 -16.45
CA VAL A 34 -18.66 13.16 -15.13
C VAL A 34 -19.48 14.01 -14.14
N VAL A 35 -19.24 15.32 -14.10
CA VAL A 35 -19.96 16.22 -13.18
C VAL A 35 -21.43 16.39 -13.58
N SER A 36 -21.71 16.49 -14.89
CA SER A 36 -23.04 16.82 -15.39
C SER A 36 -23.98 15.61 -15.41
N ASN A 37 -23.44 14.40 -15.64
CA ASN A 37 -24.22 13.19 -15.84
C ASN A 37 -24.25 12.25 -14.62
N SER A 38 -23.52 12.58 -13.56
CA SER A 38 -23.59 11.82 -12.30
C SER A 38 -24.74 12.26 -11.40
N LYS A 39 -25.21 11.35 -10.54
CA LYS A 39 -26.27 11.66 -9.57
C LYS A 39 -25.80 12.77 -8.61
N PRO A 40 -26.66 13.72 -8.24
CA PRO A 40 -26.32 14.70 -7.20
C PRO A 40 -25.84 14.00 -5.92
N ALA A 41 -24.75 14.50 -5.34
CA ALA A 41 -24.08 13.98 -4.13
C ALA A 41 -23.44 12.57 -4.22
N SER A 42 -23.28 11.99 -5.41
CA SER A 42 -22.50 10.74 -5.57
C SER A 42 -20.98 10.98 -5.47
N ASP A 43 -20.24 9.98 -4.98
CA ASP A 43 -18.76 10.00 -4.98
C ASP A 43 -18.24 9.89 -6.42
N LEU A 44 -17.76 11.02 -6.96
CA LEU A 44 -17.22 11.12 -8.32
C LEU A 44 -15.73 10.70 -8.40
N TRP A 45 -15.08 10.47 -7.26
CA TRP A 45 -13.65 10.25 -7.19
C TRP A 45 -13.16 9.00 -7.95
N PRO A 46 -13.87 7.85 -7.95
CA PRO A 46 -13.46 6.70 -8.75
C PRO A 46 -13.35 7.02 -10.26
N GLN A 47 -14.27 7.82 -10.78
CA GLN A 47 -14.31 8.22 -12.18
C GLN A 47 -13.18 9.21 -12.49
N PHE A 48 -13.00 10.22 -11.64
CA PHE A 48 -11.89 11.17 -11.78
C PHE A 48 -10.52 10.50 -11.66
N ARG A 49 -10.36 9.50 -10.80
CA ARG A 49 -9.10 8.77 -10.66
C ARG A 49 -8.68 8.11 -11.97
N ILE A 50 -9.62 7.48 -12.68
CA ILE A 50 -9.37 6.85 -13.97
C ILE A 50 -9.00 7.91 -15.02
N LEU A 51 -9.75 9.02 -15.08
CA LEU A 51 -9.48 10.14 -16.00
C LEU A 51 -8.10 10.74 -15.78
N ILE A 52 -7.73 11.01 -14.52
CA ILE A 52 -6.43 11.57 -14.14
C ILE A 52 -5.29 10.61 -14.51
N LEU A 53 -5.44 9.31 -14.25
CA LEU A 53 -4.42 8.31 -14.61
C LEU A 53 -4.21 8.22 -16.12
N ASN A 54 -5.30 8.23 -16.90
CA ASN A 54 -5.23 8.19 -18.36
C ASN A 54 -4.61 9.47 -18.93
N TYR A 55 -4.98 10.64 -18.41
CA TYR A 55 -4.40 11.91 -18.81
C TYR A 55 -2.90 11.98 -18.49
N LYS A 56 -2.48 11.56 -17.29
CA LYS A 56 -1.05 11.50 -16.91
C LYS A 56 -0.27 10.61 -17.87
N ARG A 57 -0.81 9.43 -18.23
CA ARG A 57 -0.18 8.51 -19.18
C ARG A 57 -0.02 9.16 -20.56
N ARG A 58 -1.13 9.60 -21.16
CA ARG A 58 -1.12 10.21 -22.50
C ARG A 58 -0.26 11.47 -22.56
N ARG A 59 -0.25 12.26 -21.49
CA ARG A 59 0.59 13.44 -21.39
C ARG A 59 2.08 13.07 -21.37
N SER A 60 2.44 11.97 -20.71
CA SER A 60 3.80 11.42 -20.71
C SER A 60 4.19 10.96 -22.11
N ASP A 61 3.29 10.26 -22.81
CA ASP A 61 3.53 9.74 -24.16
C ASP A 61 3.79 10.87 -25.17
N ILE A 62 3.09 12.01 -25.05
CA ILE A 62 3.28 13.19 -25.91
C ILE A 62 4.60 13.91 -25.62
N LEU A 63 5.04 13.94 -24.35
CA LEU A 63 6.28 14.61 -23.93
C LEU A 63 7.53 13.76 -24.16
N GLU A 64 7.41 12.43 -24.18
CA GLU A 64 8.54 11.50 -24.28
C GLU A 64 8.32 10.46 -25.41
N PRO A 65 8.31 10.88 -26.69
CA PRO A 65 7.91 10.02 -27.83
C PRO A 65 8.90 8.87 -28.18
N GLN A 66 9.92 8.58 -27.37
CA GLN A 66 11.06 7.71 -27.73
C GLN A 66 11.16 6.42 -26.90
N ASN A 67 10.05 5.68 -26.75
CA ASN A 67 10.11 4.25 -26.40
C ASN A 67 8.95 3.49 -27.08
N PRO A 68 9.20 2.78 -28.20
CA PRO A 68 8.13 2.10 -28.92
C PRO A 68 7.64 0.86 -28.15
N PRO A 69 6.33 0.65 -28.00
CA PRO A 69 5.79 -0.64 -27.57
C PRO A 69 6.02 -1.69 -28.65
N GLN A 70 6.55 -2.85 -28.24
CA GLN A 70 6.70 -4.02 -29.12
C GLN A 70 5.32 -4.59 -29.52
N ASN A 71 5.16 -4.78 -30.84
CA ASN A 71 4.09 -5.44 -31.61
C ASN A 71 2.74 -4.72 -31.82
N PRO A 72 2.24 -4.69 -33.08
CA PRO A 72 0.94 -4.11 -33.42
C PRO A 72 -0.20 -5.04 -32.99
N LYS A 73 -1.14 -4.52 -32.18
CA LYS A 73 -2.45 -5.15 -31.98
C LYS A 73 -3.41 -4.65 -33.06
N PRO A 74 -4.29 -5.51 -33.59
CA PRO A 74 -5.16 -5.20 -34.71
C PRO A 74 -6.13 -4.06 -34.37
N GLU A 75 -6.54 -3.31 -35.41
CA GLU A 75 -7.47 -2.19 -35.33
C GLU A 75 -8.71 -2.51 -34.47
N PRO A 76 -9.14 -1.59 -33.59
CA PRO A 76 -10.36 -1.78 -32.84
C PRO A 76 -11.56 -1.66 -33.79
N VAL A 77 -12.20 -2.80 -34.04
CA VAL A 77 -13.59 -2.87 -34.47
C VAL A 77 -14.42 -2.08 -33.44
N ASN A 78 -15.20 -1.10 -33.90
CA ASN A 78 -16.15 -0.34 -33.10
C ASN A 78 -17.02 -1.28 -32.24
N PRO A 79 -16.97 -1.21 -30.90
CA PRO A 79 -18.03 -1.75 -30.08
C PRO A 79 -19.15 -0.72 -30.00
N GLU A 80 -20.35 -1.16 -30.39
CA GLU A 80 -21.65 -0.59 -30.02
C GLU A 80 -21.72 -0.19 -28.54
N PRO A 81 -22.61 0.75 -28.14
CA PRO A 81 -22.53 1.44 -26.87
C PRO A 81 -22.59 0.46 -25.70
N GLU A 82 -21.44 0.24 -25.06
CA GLU A 82 -21.33 -0.57 -23.86
C GLU A 82 -22.06 0.15 -22.73
N ALA A 83 -23.22 -0.41 -22.36
CA ALA A 83 -23.92 -0.09 -21.13
C ALA A 83 -22.93 0.00 -19.96
N GLU A 84 -23.04 1.09 -19.19
CA GLU A 84 -22.48 1.32 -17.85
C GLU A 84 -21.66 0.13 -17.30
N ARG A 85 -20.35 0.11 -17.59
CA ARG A 85 -19.44 -0.83 -16.93
C ARG A 85 -19.13 -0.32 -15.52
N GLU A 86 -20.03 -0.64 -14.58
CA GLU A 86 -19.62 -0.85 -13.19
C GLU A 86 -18.51 -1.91 -13.21
N ASP A 87 -17.27 -1.52 -12.95
CA ASP A 87 -16.13 -2.43 -12.82
C ASP A 87 -16.26 -3.17 -11.48
N LYS A 88 -17.25 -4.07 -11.41
CA LYS A 88 -17.52 -4.91 -10.24
C LYS A 88 -16.27 -5.73 -9.96
N PHE A 89 -15.73 -5.61 -8.75
CA PHE A 89 -14.66 -6.45 -8.24
C PHE A 89 -15.00 -7.95 -8.50
N LYS A 90 -14.42 -8.53 -9.54
CA LYS A 90 -14.58 -9.95 -9.91
C LYS A 90 -13.44 -10.77 -9.32
N HIS A 91 -13.49 -11.00 -8.01
CA HIS A 91 -12.63 -11.98 -7.36
C HIS A 91 -13.31 -13.34 -7.33
N ARG A 92 -12.58 -14.37 -7.75
CA ARG A 92 -13.03 -15.77 -7.67
C ARG A 92 -12.20 -16.48 -6.63
N ILE A 93 -12.86 -16.97 -5.59
CA ILE A 93 -12.26 -17.83 -4.58
C ILE A 93 -11.87 -19.16 -5.25
N PRO A 94 -10.61 -19.63 -5.13
CA PRO A 94 -10.21 -20.92 -5.69
C PRO A 94 -10.92 -22.09 -5.02
N GLU A 95 -11.17 -23.17 -5.76
CA GLU A 95 -11.67 -24.44 -5.22
C GLU A 95 -10.53 -25.25 -4.58
N GLU A 96 -9.93 -24.69 -3.54
CA GLU A 96 -8.81 -25.28 -2.79
C GLU A 96 -9.14 -25.35 -1.30
N ASP A 97 -8.39 -26.15 -0.55
CA ASP A 97 -8.53 -26.25 0.91
C ASP A 97 -8.32 -24.89 1.59
N VAL A 98 -9.01 -24.71 2.72
CA VAL A 98 -8.93 -23.47 3.49
C VAL A 98 -8.01 -23.70 4.67
N CYS A 99 -6.91 -22.95 4.73
CA CYS A 99 -5.98 -23.01 5.86
C CYS A 99 -6.20 -21.80 6.77
N ILE A 100 -6.44 -22.06 8.06
CA ILE A 100 -6.53 -21.02 9.09
C ILE A 100 -5.12 -20.65 9.52
N VAL A 101 -4.63 -19.50 9.07
CA VAL A 101 -3.29 -18.99 9.42
C VAL A 101 -3.34 -18.28 10.78
N TRP A 102 -4.45 -17.60 11.07
CA TRP A 102 -4.68 -16.95 12.36
C TRP A 102 -6.10 -17.20 12.85
N PRO A 103 -6.33 -17.45 14.16
CA PRO A 103 -7.64 -17.83 14.67
C PRO A 103 -8.66 -16.75 14.35
N LEU A 104 -9.83 -17.19 13.89
CA LEU A 104 -10.92 -16.29 13.61
C LEU A 104 -11.59 -15.84 14.91
N SER A 105 -12.14 -14.64 14.95
CA SER A 105 -12.97 -14.18 16.05
C SER A 105 -14.24 -15.05 16.18
N PRO A 106 -14.85 -15.17 17.37
CA PRO A 106 -16.07 -15.95 17.55
C PRO A 106 -17.21 -15.52 16.61
N GLN A 107 -17.30 -14.21 16.32
CA GLN A 107 -18.27 -13.67 15.37
C GLN A 107 -18.02 -14.22 13.96
N LEU A 108 -16.77 -14.19 13.49
CA LEU A 108 -16.41 -14.73 12.17
C LEU A 108 -16.53 -16.25 12.08
N GLN A 109 -16.22 -16.98 13.16
CA GLN A 109 -16.44 -18.42 13.21
C GLN A 109 -17.91 -18.77 12.99
N ASN A 110 -18.81 -18.06 13.68
CA ASN A 110 -20.26 -18.24 13.52
C ASN A 110 -20.72 -17.86 12.10
N SER A 111 -20.29 -16.71 11.60
CA SER A 111 -20.69 -16.22 10.27
C SER A 111 -20.17 -17.09 9.13
N LEU A 112 -18.93 -17.61 9.22
CA LEU A 112 -18.31 -18.45 8.20
C LEU A 112 -18.54 -19.94 8.43
N GLN A 113 -19.29 -20.32 9.47
CA GLN A 113 -19.60 -21.71 9.86
C GLN A 113 -18.34 -22.56 10.09
N ILE A 114 -17.34 -21.99 10.76
CA ILE A 114 -16.05 -22.63 10.99
C ILE A 114 -16.01 -23.27 12.37
N PRO A 115 -15.73 -24.58 12.48
CA PRO A 115 -15.74 -25.29 13.76
C PRO A 115 -14.47 -25.08 14.59
N ALA A 116 -13.42 -24.45 14.05
CA ALA A 116 -12.09 -24.42 14.65
C ALA A 116 -11.70 -23.04 15.20
N THR A 117 -11.22 -23.03 16.45
CA THR A 117 -10.60 -21.89 17.13
C THR A 117 -9.06 -21.92 17.06
N ALA A 118 -8.47 -22.96 16.45
CA ALA A 118 -7.04 -23.22 16.47
C ALA A 118 -6.29 -22.67 15.23
N LYS A 119 -5.02 -22.30 15.43
CA LYS A 119 -4.08 -21.95 14.35
C LYS A 119 -3.70 -23.20 13.52
N GLU A 120 -3.36 -22.99 12.26
CA GLU A 120 -2.82 -24.00 11.33
C GLU A 120 -3.77 -25.17 11.05
N VAL A 121 -5.09 -24.94 11.15
CA VAL A 121 -6.11 -25.94 10.82
C VAL A 121 -6.42 -25.88 9.32
N ILE A 122 -6.35 -27.05 8.67
CA ILE A 122 -6.74 -27.23 7.27
C ILE A 122 -8.17 -27.77 7.23
N ILE A 123 -9.07 -27.01 6.59
CA ILE A 123 -10.46 -27.40 6.34
C ILE A 123 -10.56 -27.93 4.91
N GLN A 124 -11.12 -29.14 4.76
CA GLN A 124 -11.20 -29.87 3.50
C GLN A 124 -12.65 -30.30 3.18
N GLY A 125 -12.86 -30.77 1.95
CA GLY A 125 -14.13 -31.38 1.53
C GLY A 125 -15.34 -30.44 1.65
N GLY A 126 -16.48 -30.99 2.11
CA GLY A 126 -17.75 -30.25 2.16
C GLY A 126 -17.72 -29.00 3.06
N GLN A 127 -16.97 -29.03 4.16
CA GLN A 127 -16.82 -27.85 5.04
C GLN A 127 -16.08 -26.71 4.33
N ALA A 128 -15.03 -27.04 3.58
CA ALA A 128 -14.28 -26.06 2.80
C ALA A 128 -15.17 -25.44 1.72
N SER A 129 -15.99 -26.24 1.04
CA SER A 129 -16.98 -25.75 0.07
C SER A 129 -17.99 -24.79 0.69
N ILE A 130 -18.56 -25.11 1.85
CA ILE A 130 -19.52 -24.24 2.56
C ILE A 130 -18.88 -22.90 2.94
N LEU A 131 -17.66 -22.94 3.47
CA LEU A 131 -16.90 -21.74 3.83
C LEU A 131 -16.65 -20.86 2.60
N ARG A 132 -16.15 -21.45 1.49
CA ARG A 132 -15.89 -20.72 0.25
C ARG A 132 -17.16 -20.08 -0.30
N LEU A 133 -18.29 -20.79 -0.30
CA LEU A 133 -19.58 -20.26 -0.74
C LEU A 133 -20.03 -19.09 0.13
N THR A 134 -19.93 -19.24 1.46
CA THR A 134 -20.31 -18.19 2.42
C THR A 134 -19.43 -16.95 2.28
N LEU A 135 -18.11 -17.15 2.17
CA LEU A 135 -17.16 -16.05 1.96
C LEU A 135 -17.44 -15.35 0.62
N ASN A 136 -17.71 -16.10 -0.45
CA ASN A 136 -18.05 -15.53 -1.74
C ASN A 136 -19.32 -14.66 -1.67
N ASP A 137 -20.36 -15.13 -0.98
CA ASP A 137 -21.61 -14.39 -0.77
C ASP A 137 -21.37 -13.08 -0.01
N LEU A 138 -20.59 -13.13 1.08
CA LEU A 138 -20.19 -11.94 1.84
C LEU A 138 -19.39 -10.95 0.99
N LEU A 139 -18.50 -11.42 0.13
CA LEU A 139 -17.73 -10.55 -0.77
C LEU A 139 -18.59 -9.89 -1.85
N ILE A 140 -19.61 -10.58 -2.34
CA ILE A 140 -20.56 -10.04 -3.33
C ILE A 140 -21.47 -8.98 -2.71
N GLN A 141 -21.92 -9.21 -1.47
CA GLN A 141 -22.79 -8.28 -0.74
C GLN A 141 -22.02 -7.11 -0.12
N GLY A 142 -20.73 -7.30 0.13
CA GLY A 142 -19.89 -6.33 0.82
C GLY A 142 -19.61 -5.06 0.01
N LYS A 143 -19.31 -3.97 0.71
CA LYS A 143 -18.90 -2.69 0.11
C LYS A 143 -17.41 -2.71 -0.18
N VAL A 144 -17.03 -2.59 -1.45
CA VAL A 144 -15.62 -2.42 -1.83
C VAL A 144 -15.11 -1.06 -1.37
N LEU A 145 -14.10 -1.05 -0.50
CA LEU A 145 -13.46 0.17 0.01
C LEU A 145 -12.24 0.55 -0.81
N TYR A 146 -11.51 -0.46 -1.31
CA TYR A 146 -10.33 -0.29 -2.14
C TYR A 146 -10.18 -1.50 -3.07
N HIS A 147 -9.77 -1.25 -4.32
CA HIS A 147 -9.41 -2.32 -5.24
C HIS A 147 -8.23 -1.89 -6.12
N TYR A 148 -7.26 -2.78 -6.27
CA TYR A 148 -6.17 -2.69 -7.23
C TYR A 148 -5.66 -4.11 -7.47
N THR A 149 -5.99 -4.74 -8.59
CA THR A 149 -5.64 -6.15 -8.85
C THR A 149 -4.15 -6.41 -8.62
N PRO A 150 -3.75 -7.37 -7.74
CA PRO A 150 -4.55 -8.42 -7.11
C PRO A 150 -4.98 -8.15 -5.65
N ARG A 151 -5.00 -6.90 -5.20
CA ARG A 151 -5.42 -6.47 -3.85
C ARG A 151 -6.83 -5.92 -3.84
N ALA A 152 -7.59 -6.23 -2.79
CA ALA A 152 -8.86 -5.59 -2.51
C ALA A 152 -9.16 -5.52 -1.02
N VAL A 153 -10.01 -4.56 -0.66
CA VAL A 153 -10.47 -4.34 0.71
C VAL A 153 -11.99 -4.23 0.63
N VAL A 154 -12.69 -5.14 1.28
CA VAL A 154 -14.14 -5.24 1.24
C VAL A 154 -14.69 -5.19 2.67
N CYS A 155 -15.63 -4.29 2.91
CA CYS A 155 -16.40 -4.24 4.15
C CYS A 155 -17.53 -5.27 4.05
N ILE A 156 -17.40 -6.39 4.78
CA ILE A 156 -18.33 -7.53 4.71
C ILE A 156 -19.40 -7.48 5.81
N PHE A 157 -19.14 -6.76 6.89
CA PHE A 157 -20.11 -6.40 7.93
C PHE A 157 -19.89 -4.93 8.34
N PRO A 158 -20.82 -4.28 9.07
CA PRO A 158 -20.65 -2.89 9.52
C PRO A 158 -19.37 -2.62 10.31
N ASP A 159 -18.82 -3.63 10.98
CA ASP A 159 -17.65 -3.56 11.83
C ASP A 159 -16.47 -4.42 11.34
N THR A 160 -16.56 -5.01 10.15
CA THR A 160 -15.58 -6.01 9.69
C THR A 160 -15.18 -5.79 8.23
N VAL A 161 -13.87 -5.75 8.02
CA VAL A 161 -13.22 -5.67 6.72
C VAL A 161 -12.43 -6.93 6.44
N VAL A 162 -12.50 -7.40 5.20
CA VAL A 162 -11.59 -8.41 4.65
C VAL A 162 -10.66 -7.79 3.62
N LYS A 163 -9.36 -7.99 3.83
CA LYS A 163 -8.30 -7.66 2.89
C LYS A 163 -7.94 -8.92 2.11
N ILE A 164 -7.97 -8.80 0.78
CA ILE A 164 -7.70 -9.89 -0.16
C ILE A 164 -6.42 -9.56 -0.88
N ASN A 165 -5.44 -10.46 -0.85
CA ASN A 165 -4.20 -10.31 -1.60
C ASN A 165 -3.57 -11.67 -1.94
N LYS A 166 -2.46 -11.65 -2.69
CA LYS A 166 -1.65 -12.83 -3.00
C LYS A 166 -0.38 -12.89 -2.15
N SER A 167 -0.54 -12.91 -0.83
CA SER A 167 0.53 -13.02 0.15
C SER A 167 0.08 -13.93 1.28
N GLN A 168 0.90 -14.93 1.61
CA GLN A 168 0.65 -15.82 2.77
C GLN A 168 1.23 -15.24 4.07
N ASP A 169 1.74 -14.02 4.04
CA ASP A 169 2.44 -13.40 5.14
C ASP A 169 1.48 -12.94 6.26
N PRO A 170 1.57 -13.50 7.48
CA PRO A 170 0.72 -13.12 8.60
C PRO A 170 1.18 -11.86 9.34
N THR A 171 2.18 -11.13 8.83
CA THR A 171 2.77 -9.96 9.50
C THR A 171 1.72 -8.96 9.95
N GLU A 172 0.77 -8.58 9.10
CA GLU A 172 -0.25 -7.60 9.46
C GLU A 172 -1.05 -8.04 10.70
N VAL A 173 -1.62 -9.25 10.68
CA VAL A 173 -2.43 -9.75 11.79
C VAL A 173 -1.60 -9.92 13.08
N HIS A 174 -0.36 -10.38 12.95
CA HIS A 174 0.54 -10.48 14.09
C HIS A 174 0.83 -9.11 14.71
N MET A 175 1.13 -8.09 13.90
CA MET A 175 1.42 -6.73 14.36
C MET A 175 0.21 -6.09 15.02
N LEU A 176 -0.97 -6.21 14.42
CA LEU A 176 -2.21 -5.72 15.02
C LEU A 176 -2.47 -6.39 16.38
N HIS A 177 -2.29 -7.71 16.47
CA HIS A 177 -2.44 -8.43 17.73
C HIS A 177 -1.46 -7.94 18.78
N TYR A 178 -0.18 -7.86 18.43
CA TYR A 178 0.88 -7.41 19.33
C TYR A 178 0.63 -6.00 19.88
N ILE A 179 0.22 -5.06 19.02
CA ILE A 179 -0.10 -3.69 19.43
C ILE A 179 -1.29 -3.67 20.40
N HIS A 180 -2.37 -4.41 20.11
CA HIS A 180 -3.54 -4.48 20.99
C HIS A 180 -3.24 -5.12 22.36
N GLU A 181 -2.29 -6.06 22.42
CA GLU A 181 -1.85 -6.66 23.68
C GLU A 181 -1.09 -5.67 24.58
N HIS A 182 -0.34 -4.73 23.98
CA HIS A 182 0.58 -3.86 24.72
C HIS A 182 0.13 -2.40 24.82
N SER A 183 -0.79 -1.94 23.97
CA SER A 183 -1.27 -0.56 23.97
C SER A 183 -2.75 -0.44 23.61
N ARG A 184 -3.44 0.43 24.36
CA ARG A 184 -4.80 0.90 24.06
C ARG A 184 -4.81 2.29 23.41
N GLN A 185 -3.65 2.92 23.26
CA GLN A 185 -3.54 4.31 22.82
C GLN A 185 -3.35 4.43 21.31
N ILE A 186 -2.75 3.42 20.66
CA ILE A 186 -2.48 3.47 19.22
C ILE A 186 -3.74 3.01 18.47
N PRO A 187 -4.32 3.85 17.60
CA PRO A 187 -5.56 3.52 16.90
C PRO A 187 -5.25 2.57 15.75
N VAL A 188 -5.32 1.26 15.99
CA VAL A 188 -5.12 0.24 14.95
C VAL A 188 -6.32 -0.70 14.85
N PRO A 189 -6.61 -1.29 13.67
CA PRO A 189 -7.68 -2.27 13.53
C PRO A 189 -7.50 -3.44 14.51
N ARG A 190 -8.60 -4.00 15.02
CA ARG A 190 -8.52 -5.27 15.76
C ARG A 190 -8.30 -6.42 14.77
N PRO A 191 -7.35 -7.32 15.02
CA PRO A 191 -7.22 -8.53 14.21
C PRO A 191 -8.41 -9.45 14.49
N LEU A 192 -9.14 -9.83 13.44
CA LEU A 192 -10.28 -10.75 13.54
C LEU A 192 -9.96 -12.14 12.95
N GLY A 193 -8.82 -12.28 12.28
CA GLY A 193 -8.28 -13.57 11.86
C GLY A 193 -7.74 -13.56 10.43
N MET A 194 -7.20 -14.69 9.98
CA MET A 194 -6.62 -14.82 8.65
C MET A 194 -6.77 -16.24 8.13
N VAL A 195 -7.26 -16.37 6.89
CA VAL A 195 -7.27 -17.65 6.17
C VAL A 195 -6.57 -17.52 4.83
N THR A 196 -6.06 -18.64 4.32
CA THR A 196 -5.52 -18.74 2.97
C THR A 196 -6.23 -19.83 2.18
N ILE A 197 -6.46 -19.56 0.89
CA ILE A 197 -7.08 -20.49 -0.06
C ILE A 197 -6.21 -20.45 -1.31
N GLY A 198 -5.42 -21.51 -1.51
CA GLY A 198 -4.33 -21.53 -2.48
C GLY A 198 -3.34 -20.38 -2.27
N LYS A 199 -3.15 -19.58 -3.32
CA LYS A 199 -2.26 -18.40 -3.28
C LYS A 199 -2.89 -17.13 -2.71
N TRP A 200 -4.17 -17.16 -2.34
CA TRP A 200 -4.89 -15.99 -1.84
C TRP A 200 -4.98 -16.01 -0.33
N SER A 201 -4.81 -14.84 0.28
CA SER A 201 -5.10 -14.62 1.69
C SER A 201 -6.32 -13.72 1.86
N TYR A 202 -7.00 -13.94 2.98
CA TYR A 202 -8.15 -13.20 3.45
C TYR A 202 -7.87 -12.82 4.90
N THR A 203 -7.41 -11.59 5.08
CA THR A 203 -7.10 -11.03 6.40
C THR A 203 -8.29 -10.24 6.88
N PHE A 204 -8.86 -10.65 8.01
CA PHE A 204 -10.03 -10.02 8.62
C PHE A 204 -9.60 -9.08 9.74
N THR A 205 -10.13 -7.86 9.71
CA THR A 205 -9.87 -6.83 10.73
C THR A 205 -11.14 -6.05 11.04
N SER A 206 -11.19 -5.39 12.19
CA SER A 206 -12.30 -4.47 12.47
C SER A 206 -12.29 -3.28 11.51
N PHE A 207 -13.46 -2.88 11.01
CA PHE A 207 -13.61 -1.65 10.27
C PHE A 207 -13.35 -0.45 11.19
N ILE A 208 -12.55 0.51 10.70
CA ILE A 208 -12.37 1.81 11.34
C ILE A 208 -13.03 2.87 10.46
N PRO A 209 -14.04 3.61 10.95
CA PRO A 209 -14.63 4.70 10.20
C PRO A 209 -13.65 5.87 10.09
N GLY A 210 -13.57 6.46 8.90
CA GLY A 210 -12.77 7.64 8.65
C GLY A 210 -12.51 7.86 7.16
N ILE A 211 -11.97 9.03 6.86
CA ILE A 211 -11.52 9.43 5.54
C ILE A 211 -10.00 9.20 5.48
N PRO A 212 -9.49 8.45 4.49
CA PRO A 212 -8.06 8.38 4.22
C PRO A 212 -7.46 9.77 4.01
N LEU A 213 -6.37 10.06 4.71
CA LEU A 213 -5.79 11.39 4.77
C LEU A 213 -5.31 11.87 3.39
N ASP A 214 -4.85 10.95 2.53
CA ASP A 214 -4.44 11.25 1.14
C ASP A 214 -5.52 11.97 0.33
N ARG A 215 -6.80 11.68 0.60
CA ARG A 215 -7.93 12.28 -0.14
C ARG A 215 -8.10 13.76 0.15
N ILE A 216 -7.71 14.20 1.34
CA ILE A 216 -8.00 15.56 1.83
C ILE A 216 -6.73 16.38 2.08
N TRP A 217 -5.56 15.73 2.16
CA TRP A 217 -4.29 16.33 2.57
C TRP A 217 -3.95 17.61 1.81
N GLY A 218 -4.12 17.61 0.49
CA GLY A 218 -3.82 18.75 -0.37
C GLY A 218 -4.65 20.01 -0.07
N ASN A 219 -5.83 19.84 0.52
CA ASN A 219 -6.77 20.93 0.82
C ASN A 219 -6.68 21.40 2.29
N LEU A 220 -5.86 20.75 3.12
CA LEU A 220 -5.75 21.10 4.53
C LEU A 220 -4.95 22.39 4.73
N SER A 221 -5.44 23.25 5.62
CA SER A 221 -4.65 24.37 6.16
C SER A 221 -3.41 23.88 6.91
N LEU A 222 -2.39 24.73 7.02
CA LEU A 222 -1.15 24.43 7.76
C LEU A 222 -1.43 23.96 9.20
N ASP A 223 -2.33 24.63 9.93
CA ASP A 223 -2.66 24.27 11.32
C ASP A 223 -3.25 22.86 11.43
N LYS A 224 -4.11 22.47 10.48
CA LYS A 224 -4.67 21.12 10.39
C LYS A 224 -3.58 20.07 10.11
N LYS A 225 -2.62 20.37 9.22
CA LYS A 225 -1.48 19.48 8.95
C LYS A 225 -0.58 19.33 10.18
N HIS A 226 -0.29 20.42 10.89
CA HIS A 226 0.42 20.38 12.16
C HIS A 226 -0.33 19.58 13.22
N HIS A 227 -1.66 19.72 13.31
CA HIS A 227 -2.49 18.96 14.24
C HIS A 227 -2.42 17.45 14.00
N VAL A 228 -2.40 17.02 12.74
CA VAL A 228 -2.18 15.61 12.37
C VAL A 228 -0.78 15.15 12.78
N ARG A 229 0.26 15.94 12.47
CA ARG A 229 1.65 15.66 12.87
C ARG A 229 1.77 15.45 14.39
N GLU A 230 1.15 16.29 15.21
CA GLU A 230 1.22 16.15 16.67
C GLU A 230 0.51 14.91 17.21
N GLN A 231 -0.56 14.46 16.57
CA GLN A 231 -1.17 13.17 16.89
C GLN A 231 -0.25 12.01 16.52
N LEU A 232 0.35 12.05 15.34
CA LEU A 232 1.31 11.02 14.91
C LEU A 232 2.54 10.98 15.81
N ASN A 233 3.06 12.13 16.25
CA ASN A 233 4.15 12.21 17.24
C ASN A 233 3.80 11.42 18.50
N ARG A 234 2.57 11.56 19.01
CA ARG A 234 2.12 10.81 20.19
C ARG A 234 2.04 9.31 19.90
N TYR A 235 1.37 8.90 18.83
CA TYR A 235 1.19 7.48 18.53
C TYR A 235 2.49 6.75 18.23
N PHE A 236 3.43 7.37 17.51
CA PHE A 236 4.71 6.77 17.20
C PHE A 236 5.68 6.79 18.40
N THR A 237 5.53 7.75 19.31
CA THR A 237 6.23 7.69 20.61
C THR A 237 5.75 6.48 21.42
N GLU A 238 4.44 6.26 21.50
CA GLU A 238 3.89 5.08 22.17
C GLU A 238 4.29 3.78 21.46
N LEU A 239 4.27 3.75 20.12
CA LEU A 239 4.70 2.59 19.33
C LEU A 239 6.14 2.21 19.66
N ARG A 240 7.06 3.19 19.68
CA ARG A 240 8.48 2.96 19.96
C ARG A 240 8.77 2.54 21.39
N ARG A 241 7.84 2.73 22.33
CA ARG A 241 7.95 2.23 23.71
C ARG A 241 7.53 0.78 23.85
N LEU A 242 6.84 0.21 22.85
CA LEU A 242 6.49 -1.20 22.90
C LEU A 242 7.75 -2.06 22.87
N PRO A 243 7.76 -3.20 23.57
CA PRO A 243 8.86 -4.14 23.45
C PRO A 243 9.00 -4.64 22.00
N VAL A 244 10.18 -5.17 21.67
CA VAL A 244 10.36 -5.88 20.41
C VAL A 244 9.63 -7.24 20.51
N PRO A 245 8.79 -7.63 19.52
CA PRO A 245 7.99 -8.86 19.58
C PRO A 245 8.82 -10.14 19.68
N SER A 246 10.01 -10.17 19.08
CA SER A 246 10.90 -11.33 19.14
C SER A 246 11.61 -11.40 20.48
N LYS A 247 11.45 -12.55 21.18
CA LYS A 247 12.19 -12.84 22.42
C LYS A 247 13.68 -13.00 22.18
N GLU A 248 14.04 -13.48 20.99
CA GLU A 248 15.40 -13.66 20.50
C GLU A 248 16.01 -12.35 19.99
N GLY A 249 15.21 -11.27 19.90
CA GLY A 249 15.65 -9.97 19.41
C GLY A 249 15.75 -9.87 17.89
N TYR A 250 15.10 -10.76 17.14
CA TYR A 250 15.09 -10.69 15.68
C TYR A 250 14.27 -9.50 15.17
N LEU A 251 14.80 -8.86 14.13
CA LEU A 251 14.20 -7.76 13.38
C LEU A 251 13.15 -8.30 12.39
N GLY A 252 12.20 -7.43 12.06
CA GLY A 252 11.12 -7.72 11.12
C GLY A 252 9.75 -7.83 11.77
N GLY A 253 8.78 -8.23 10.96
CA GLY A 253 7.39 -8.48 11.36
C GLY A 253 6.98 -9.94 11.20
N GLY A 254 5.83 -10.31 11.77
CA GLY A 254 5.31 -11.69 11.70
C GLY A 254 5.79 -12.61 12.82
N MET A 255 5.16 -13.79 12.96
CA MET A 255 5.46 -14.73 14.06
C MET A 255 6.89 -15.28 13.96
N SER A 256 7.35 -15.51 12.73
CA SER A 256 8.76 -15.69 12.40
C SER A 256 9.22 -14.38 11.79
N PRO A 257 9.92 -13.51 12.53
CA PRO A 257 10.25 -12.17 12.08
C PRO A 257 10.96 -12.17 10.73
N ILE A 258 10.37 -11.49 9.76
CA ILE A 258 10.93 -11.28 8.43
C ILE A 258 11.13 -9.79 8.16
N CYS A 259 12.33 -9.45 7.72
CA CYS A 259 12.65 -8.11 7.26
C CYS A 259 12.18 -7.92 5.83
N LYS A 260 11.62 -6.74 5.54
CA LYS A 260 11.17 -6.36 4.21
C LYS A 260 11.89 -5.10 3.76
N GLY A 261 12.23 -5.01 2.48
CA GLY A 261 12.96 -3.86 1.95
C GLY A 261 12.83 -3.70 0.43
N GLY A 262 13.54 -2.72 -0.10
CA GLY A 262 13.53 -2.37 -1.52
C GLY A 262 12.24 -1.70 -1.98
N HIS A 263 12.17 -1.39 -3.27
CA HIS A 263 11.03 -0.68 -3.84
C HIS A 263 9.73 -1.49 -3.66
N ARG A 264 8.75 -0.86 -2.99
CA ARG A 264 7.46 -1.47 -2.60
C ARG A 264 7.60 -2.75 -1.77
N PHE A 265 8.67 -2.88 -0.98
CA PHE A 265 8.86 -3.98 -0.01
C PHE A 265 8.87 -5.38 -0.65
N ARG A 266 9.36 -5.48 -1.88
CA ARG A 266 9.43 -6.75 -2.64
C ARG A 266 10.53 -7.69 -2.14
N LYS A 267 11.55 -7.16 -1.47
CA LYS A 267 12.62 -7.95 -0.89
C LYS A 267 12.21 -8.45 0.49
N VAL A 268 12.40 -9.74 0.75
CA VAL A 268 12.12 -10.37 2.05
C VAL A 268 13.36 -11.13 2.49
N SER A 269 13.71 -11.06 3.78
CA SER A 269 14.84 -11.79 4.33
C SER A 269 14.59 -13.30 4.27
N SER A 270 15.57 -14.06 3.77
CA SER A 270 15.53 -15.53 3.73
C SER A 270 15.85 -16.17 5.09
N MET A 271 16.53 -15.45 5.98
CA MET A 271 16.97 -15.90 7.29
C MET A 271 16.65 -14.83 8.36
N PRO A 272 16.48 -15.22 9.64
CA PRO A 272 16.31 -14.27 10.74
C PRO A 272 17.47 -13.27 10.82
N ILE A 273 17.14 -12.00 11.06
CA ILE A 273 18.09 -10.90 11.20
C ILE A 273 18.10 -10.47 12.67
N ALA A 274 19.26 -10.52 13.34
CA ALA A 274 19.39 -10.29 14.77
C ALA A 274 19.98 -8.92 15.15
N ASN A 275 20.55 -8.19 14.20
CA ASN A 275 21.20 -6.90 14.48
C ASN A 275 21.33 -6.01 13.23
N ASN A 276 21.71 -4.75 13.45
CA ASN A 276 21.93 -3.77 12.40
C ASN A 276 22.95 -4.21 11.34
N ALA A 277 24.04 -4.92 11.71
CA ALA A 277 25.03 -5.35 10.73
C ALA A 277 24.47 -6.38 9.75
N GLN A 278 23.67 -7.33 10.26
CA GLN A 278 22.93 -8.27 9.42
C GLN A 278 21.84 -7.58 8.60
N PHE A 279 21.18 -6.56 9.15
CA PHE A 279 20.22 -5.75 8.40
C PHE A 279 20.89 -4.97 7.24
N ASN A 280 22.07 -4.39 7.47
CA ASN A 280 22.85 -3.72 6.43
C ASN A 280 23.25 -4.71 5.32
N ASN A 281 23.68 -5.93 5.68
CA ASN A 281 23.95 -6.98 4.69
C ASN A 281 22.69 -7.35 3.91
N PHE A 282 21.54 -7.47 4.60
CA PHE A 282 20.25 -7.67 3.94
C PHE A 282 19.95 -6.58 2.93
N LEU A 283 20.14 -5.30 3.24
CA LEU A 283 19.93 -4.21 2.27
C LEU A 283 20.83 -4.35 1.03
N LEU A 284 22.06 -4.82 1.22
CA LEU A 284 23.06 -4.96 0.15
C LEU A 284 22.98 -6.27 -0.66
N ASP A 285 22.24 -7.29 -0.19
CA ASP A 285 22.29 -8.66 -0.73
C ASP A 285 21.91 -8.78 -2.23
N ASP A 286 21.05 -7.87 -2.73
CA ASP A 286 20.60 -7.86 -4.15
C ASP A 286 21.34 -6.83 -5.01
N SER A 287 22.41 -6.24 -4.49
CA SER A 287 23.18 -5.24 -5.21
C SER A 287 24.11 -5.89 -6.25
N TRP A 288 24.09 -5.37 -7.47
CA TRP A 288 25.00 -5.80 -8.54
C TRP A 288 26.35 -5.10 -8.52
N LEU A 289 26.63 -4.34 -7.46
CA LEU A 289 27.88 -3.62 -7.35
C LEU A 289 29.07 -4.59 -7.28
N GLU A 290 30.18 -4.20 -7.90
CA GLU A 290 31.44 -4.90 -7.75
C GLU A 290 31.86 -4.96 -6.27
N ARG A 291 32.58 -6.02 -5.89
CA ARG A 291 32.95 -6.30 -4.49
C ARG A 291 33.58 -5.10 -3.78
N ALA A 292 34.50 -4.38 -4.44
CA ALA A 292 35.14 -3.20 -3.85
C ALA A 292 34.14 -2.07 -3.51
N ARG A 293 33.11 -1.87 -4.34
CA ARG A 293 32.04 -0.88 -4.08
C ARG A 293 31.10 -1.36 -2.98
N LEU A 294 30.78 -2.66 -2.95
CA LEU A 294 30.01 -3.26 -1.85
C LEU A 294 30.73 -3.11 -0.51
N ASP A 295 32.03 -3.36 -0.47
CA ASP A 295 32.84 -3.24 0.75
C ASP A 295 32.92 -1.77 1.21
N TYR A 296 33.06 -0.83 0.27
CA TYR A 296 32.97 0.61 0.57
C TYR A 296 31.61 1.00 1.15
N LEU A 297 30.50 0.60 0.50
CA LEU A 297 29.15 0.88 1.02
C LEU A 297 28.93 0.23 2.38
N ARG A 298 29.33 -1.03 2.56
CA ARG A 298 29.24 -1.74 3.85
C ARG A 298 29.99 -1.00 4.95
N GLY A 299 31.19 -0.49 4.67
CA GLY A 299 31.97 0.31 5.61
C GLY A 299 31.35 1.69 5.92
N SER A 300 30.49 2.20 5.04
CA SER A 300 29.81 3.49 5.21
C SER A 300 28.49 3.42 5.99
N LEU A 301 27.92 2.22 6.21
CA LEU A 301 26.64 2.03 6.88
C LEU A 301 26.84 1.88 8.40
N PRO A 302 26.29 2.78 9.23
CA PRO A 302 26.32 2.63 10.68
C PRO A 302 25.56 1.37 11.12
N SER A 303 25.99 0.79 12.24
CA SER A 303 25.44 -0.47 12.77
C SER A 303 25.03 -0.36 14.25
N ASN A 304 24.91 0.85 14.78
CA ASN A 304 24.69 1.14 16.20
C ASN A 304 23.33 1.79 16.49
N TYR A 305 22.35 1.62 15.61
CA TYR A 305 20.99 2.13 15.80
C TYR A 305 20.22 1.32 16.83
N GLN A 306 19.30 2.01 17.52
CA GLN A 306 18.31 1.33 18.33
C GLN A 306 17.35 0.54 17.45
N ILE A 307 16.95 -0.64 17.92
CA ILE A 307 15.89 -1.42 17.29
C ILE A 307 14.57 -1.05 17.97
N VAL A 308 13.63 -0.55 17.17
CA VAL A 308 12.35 -0.02 17.65
C VAL A 308 11.21 -0.56 16.80
N MET A 309 9.99 -0.47 17.31
CA MET A 309 8.80 -0.79 16.53
C MET A 309 8.53 0.29 15.47
N THR A 310 8.28 -0.15 14.24
CA THR A 310 7.97 0.70 13.08
C THR A 310 6.69 0.21 12.40
N HIS A 311 5.96 1.14 11.77
CA HIS A 311 4.87 0.85 10.85
C HIS A 311 5.41 0.34 9.51
N GLY A 312 6.53 0.89 9.05
CA GLY A 312 7.20 0.46 7.81
C GLY A 312 6.64 1.06 6.53
N ASP A 313 5.36 1.45 6.48
CA ASP A 313 4.75 2.15 5.33
C ASP A 313 3.87 3.34 5.74
N LEU A 314 4.39 4.25 6.58
CA LEU A 314 3.64 5.43 7.02
C LEU A 314 3.45 6.42 5.87
N CYS A 315 2.23 6.50 5.35
CA CYS A 315 1.84 7.48 4.33
C CYS A 315 0.38 7.92 4.53
N PRO A 316 -0.05 9.03 3.90
CA PRO A 316 -1.41 9.55 4.08
C PRO A 316 -2.52 8.54 3.72
N LEU A 317 -2.27 7.62 2.79
CA LEU A 317 -3.22 6.57 2.42
C LEU A 317 -3.53 5.61 3.59
N ASN A 318 -2.58 5.45 4.51
CA ASN A 318 -2.62 4.52 5.63
C ASN A 318 -3.08 5.21 6.94
N ILE A 319 -3.48 6.48 6.88
CA ILE A 319 -3.97 7.26 8.02
C ILE A 319 -5.43 7.62 7.77
N LEU A 320 -6.31 7.25 8.70
CA LEU A 320 -7.72 7.61 8.69
C LEU A 320 -7.98 8.74 9.67
N VAL A 321 -8.72 9.75 9.24
CA VAL A 321 -9.21 10.83 10.10
C VAL A 321 -10.73 10.88 10.15
N GLU A 322 -11.27 11.43 11.23
CA GLU A 322 -12.71 11.50 11.49
C GLU A 322 -13.48 12.25 10.40
N SER A 323 -13.01 13.42 9.99
CA SER A 323 -13.61 14.23 8.92
C SER A 323 -12.64 15.28 8.39
N GLU A 324 -13.05 16.06 7.38
CA GLU A 324 -12.28 17.23 6.90
C GLU A 324 -12.23 18.38 7.91
N ASP A 325 -13.24 18.49 8.78
CA ASP A 325 -13.33 19.54 9.79
C ASP A 325 -12.62 19.16 11.09
N THR A 326 -12.78 17.90 11.50
CA THR A 326 -12.20 17.35 12.73
C THR A 326 -11.14 16.32 12.36
N LEU A 327 -9.87 16.73 12.42
CA LEU A 327 -8.73 15.92 11.98
C LEU A 327 -8.22 14.97 13.07
N ASN A 328 -9.11 14.38 13.86
CA ASN A 328 -8.73 13.34 14.81
C ASN A 328 -8.39 12.06 14.04
N ILE A 329 -7.19 11.51 14.26
CA ILE A 329 -6.78 10.23 13.67
C ILE A 329 -7.59 9.13 14.34
N THR A 330 -8.42 8.45 13.54
CA THR A 330 -9.25 7.33 13.99
C THR A 330 -8.59 5.98 13.74
N GLY A 331 -7.61 5.92 12.82
CA GLY A 331 -6.93 4.67 12.46
C GLY A 331 -5.59 4.87 11.76
N ILE A 332 -4.64 4.01 12.09
CA ILE A 332 -3.41 3.74 11.34
C ILE A 332 -3.55 2.30 10.84
N VAL A 333 -3.58 2.13 9.53
CA VAL A 333 -3.91 0.86 8.87
C VAL A 333 -2.76 0.40 7.97
N ASP A 334 -2.84 -0.85 7.50
CA ASP A 334 -1.85 -1.46 6.60
C ASP A 334 -0.49 -1.77 7.24
N TRP A 335 -0.55 -2.57 8.31
CA TRP A 335 0.60 -3.02 9.08
C TRP A 335 1.34 -4.19 8.43
N GLU A 336 1.16 -4.44 7.12
CA GLU A 336 1.82 -5.55 6.43
C GLU A 336 3.35 -5.42 6.44
N THR A 337 3.89 -4.21 6.60
CA THR A 337 5.34 -3.93 6.69
C THR A 337 5.81 -3.58 8.10
N GLY A 338 4.91 -3.65 9.09
CA GLY A 338 5.23 -3.33 10.46
C GLY A 338 6.15 -4.37 11.10
N GLY A 339 6.99 -3.93 12.02
CA GLY A 339 7.91 -4.82 12.72
C GLY A 339 8.95 -4.07 13.54
N ALA A 340 9.94 -4.82 14.04
CA ALA A 340 11.09 -4.26 14.74
C ALA A 340 12.23 -3.98 13.75
N TYR A 341 12.64 -2.72 13.61
CA TYR A 341 13.66 -2.29 12.66
C TYR A 341 14.58 -1.25 13.29
N PRO A 342 15.74 -0.95 12.67
CA PRO A 342 16.56 0.19 13.06
C PRO A 342 15.72 1.48 13.06
N GLU A 343 15.93 2.36 14.04
CA GLU A 343 15.11 3.57 14.26
C GLU A 343 14.98 4.52 13.05
N TYR A 344 15.95 4.51 12.14
CA TYR A 344 15.89 5.29 10.90
C TYR A 344 14.90 4.73 9.87
N TRP A 345 14.54 3.45 9.97
CA TRP A 345 13.77 2.73 8.95
C TRP A 345 12.37 3.30 8.74
N GLU A 346 11.73 3.81 9.80
CA GLU A 346 10.44 4.48 9.70
C GLU A 346 10.55 5.77 8.88
N TYR A 347 11.54 6.62 9.21
CA TYR A 347 11.75 7.90 8.54
C TYR A 347 12.00 7.71 7.05
N ILE A 348 12.90 6.80 6.66
CA ILE A 348 13.23 6.63 5.23
C ILE A 348 12.02 6.16 4.42
N ASN A 349 11.17 5.30 4.98
CA ASN A 349 10.02 4.76 4.28
C ASN A 349 8.91 5.79 4.17
N ALA A 350 8.62 6.51 5.27
CA ALA A 350 7.64 7.59 5.26
C ALA A 350 8.05 8.72 4.30
N PHE A 351 9.34 9.07 4.29
CA PHE A 351 9.88 10.09 3.39
C PHE A 351 9.83 9.62 1.93
N ARG A 352 10.17 8.37 1.64
CA ARG A 352 10.05 7.78 0.28
C ARG A 352 8.60 7.81 -0.23
N SER A 353 7.64 7.44 0.61
CA SER A 353 6.22 7.42 0.23
C SER A 353 5.65 8.82 -0.02
N SER A 354 6.33 9.89 0.40
CA SER A 354 5.93 11.29 0.19
C SER A 354 6.07 11.76 -1.27
N PHE A 355 6.89 11.12 -2.10
CA PHE A 355 7.16 11.60 -3.47
C PHE A 355 6.18 11.08 -4.53
N ILE A 356 5.14 10.33 -4.12
CA ILE A 356 4.15 9.76 -5.04
C ILE A 356 3.12 10.83 -5.50
N GLY A 357 2.99 11.95 -4.76
CA GLY A 357 1.89 12.91 -4.95
C GLY A 357 2.23 14.35 -5.38
N LYS A 358 3.51 14.78 -5.38
CA LYS A 358 3.89 16.22 -5.37
C LYS A 358 3.18 17.02 -4.25
N ASP A 359 2.80 16.35 -3.16
CA ASP A 359 2.29 17.02 -1.98
C ASP A 359 3.43 17.36 -1.01
N ASP A 360 3.11 18.13 0.02
CA ASP A 360 4.04 18.59 1.06
C ASP A 360 4.09 17.63 2.25
N TRP A 361 3.59 16.39 2.14
CA TRP A 361 3.51 15.43 3.26
C TRP A 361 4.86 15.24 3.97
N CYS A 362 5.96 15.19 3.22
CA CYS A 362 7.31 15.03 3.77
C CYS A 362 7.69 16.13 4.78
N LEU A 363 7.07 17.31 4.72
CA LEU A 363 7.31 18.42 5.64
C LEU A 363 6.59 18.24 7.00
N TYR A 364 5.64 17.30 7.07
CA TYR A 364 4.79 17.08 8.24
C TYR A 364 4.96 15.68 8.84
N LEU A 365 6.05 14.99 8.51
CA LEU A 365 6.40 13.75 9.17
C LEU A 365 6.55 13.96 10.69
N PRO A 366 6.21 12.95 11.52
CA PRO A 366 6.26 13.04 12.98
C PRO A 366 7.69 12.95 13.54
N GLU A 367 8.58 13.83 13.07
CA GLU A 367 10.04 13.78 13.30
C GLU A 367 10.44 13.78 14.78
N SER A 368 9.62 14.34 15.68
CA SER A 368 9.93 14.33 17.12
C SER A 368 9.83 12.93 17.73
N SER A 369 9.06 12.05 17.08
CA SER A 369 8.90 10.65 17.47
C SER A 369 9.72 9.72 16.58
N ILE A 370 9.71 9.92 15.25
CA ILE A 370 10.36 9.02 14.30
C ILE A 370 11.82 9.35 14.02
N GLY A 371 12.29 10.51 14.46
CA GLY A 371 13.62 11.05 14.16
C GLY A 371 13.73 11.61 12.74
N LYS A 372 14.93 12.11 12.41
CA LYS A 372 15.27 12.69 11.11
C LYS A 372 16.59 12.12 10.63
N PHE A 373 16.55 11.37 9.52
CA PHE A 373 17.67 10.55 9.07
C PHE A 373 17.96 10.78 7.58
N PHE A 374 18.44 11.98 7.25
CA PHE A 374 18.71 12.37 5.86
C PHE A 374 19.89 11.61 5.25
N ASP A 375 20.95 11.40 6.02
CA ASP A 375 22.13 10.69 5.53
C ASP A 375 21.79 9.23 5.25
N GLU A 376 20.98 8.61 6.11
CA GLU A 376 20.48 7.24 5.93
C GLU A 376 19.57 7.15 4.72
N TYR A 377 18.68 8.13 4.53
CA TYR A 377 17.86 8.20 3.31
C TYR A 377 18.72 8.33 2.06
N ALA A 378 19.72 9.21 2.05
CA ALA A 378 20.63 9.39 0.93
C ALA A 378 21.43 8.11 0.61
N ARG A 379 21.97 7.44 1.64
CA ARG A 379 22.65 6.14 1.50
C ARG A 379 21.69 5.09 0.95
N TYR A 380 20.45 5.04 1.46
CA TYR A 380 19.44 4.11 0.99
C TYR A 380 19.08 4.33 -0.49
N CYS A 381 18.96 5.59 -0.94
CA CYS A 381 18.77 5.90 -2.36
C CYS A 381 19.91 5.40 -3.24
N VAL A 382 21.16 5.47 -2.76
CA VAL A 382 22.31 4.89 -3.47
C VAL A 382 22.16 3.37 -3.55
N ILE A 383 21.79 2.69 -2.46
CA ILE A 383 21.56 1.24 -2.45
C ILE A 383 20.44 0.85 -3.43
N GLU A 384 19.29 1.52 -3.39
CA GLU A 384 18.16 1.22 -4.26
C GLU A 384 18.46 1.43 -5.75
N ARG A 385 19.28 2.44 -6.10
CA ARG A 385 19.70 2.67 -7.49
C ARG A 385 20.40 1.45 -8.11
N PHE A 386 21.03 0.61 -7.28
CA PHE A 386 21.77 -0.58 -7.73
C PHE A 386 21.09 -1.90 -7.36
N ALA A 387 19.91 -1.87 -6.74
CA ALA A 387 19.11 -3.06 -6.47
C ALA A 387 18.37 -3.53 -7.75
N ARG A 388 18.16 -4.84 -7.89
CA ARG A 388 17.30 -5.41 -8.96
C ARG A 388 15.87 -4.85 -8.87
N GLY A 389 15.34 -4.30 -9.97
CA GLY A 389 13.95 -3.84 -10.09
C GLY A 389 12.93 -4.95 -10.29
#